data_AF-A0A9D8BXH5-F1
#
_entry.id   AF-A0A9D8BXH5-F1
#
_cell.length_a   1.000
_cell.length_b   1.000
_cell.length_c   1.000
_cell.angle_alpha   90.00
_cell.angle_beta   90.00
_cell.angle_gamma   90.00
#
_symmetry.space_group_name_H-M   'P 1'
#
loop_
_entity.id
_entity.type
_entity.pdbx_description
1 polymer ?
#
loop_
_entity_poly.entity_id
_entity_poly.type
_entity_poly.pdbx_seq_one_letter_code
_entity_poly.pdbx_strand_id
1 'polypeptide(L)'
;MSGQAKRPKPGERKIQILQTWALMLQESGDARITTAALAARLSVSEAALYRHFASKAQMVEGLIEFIEQSIFGLINQIEQKHADPIWRVQSI
;
A
#
# COMPACT_ATOMS: atom_id res chain seq x y z
N MET A 1 13.88 -5.43 -27.35
CA MET A 1 13.71 -6.26 -26.14
C MET A 1 12.43 -5.81 -25.45
N SER A 2 11.30 -6.45 -25.77
CA SER A 2 9.99 -6.05 -25.24
C SER A 2 9.73 -6.86 -23.96
N GLY A 3 10.05 -6.26 -22.81
CA GLY A 3 9.74 -6.84 -21.50
C GLY A 3 8.24 -6.86 -21.29
N GLN A 4 7.60 -7.99 -21.54
CA GLN A 4 6.18 -8.19 -21.30
C GLN A 4 5.95 -8.11 -19.79
N ALA A 5 5.44 -6.98 -19.30
CA ALA A 5 5.05 -6.82 -17.92
C ALA A 5 3.98 -7.88 -17.60
N LYS A 6 4.36 -8.89 -16.82
CA LYS A 6 3.49 -9.97 -16.38
C LYS A 6 2.27 -9.34 -15.71
N ARG A 7 1.08 -9.53 -16.29
CA ARG A 7 -0.16 -8.98 -15.73
C ARG A 7 -0.28 -9.46 -14.27
N PRO A 8 -0.34 -8.55 -13.28
CA PRO A 8 -0.51 -8.94 -11.89
C PRO A 8 -1.83 -9.71 -11.74
N LYS A 9 -1.84 -10.73 -10.88
CA LYS A 9 -3.03 -11.55 -10.63
C LYS A 9 -4.18 -10.68 -10.10
N PRO A 10 -5.45 -11.09 -10.28
CA PRO A 10 -6.58 -10.43 -9.63
C PRO A 10 -6.32 -10.34 -8.11
N GLY A 11 -6.39 -9.14 -7.52
CA GLY A 11 -6.03 -8.88 -6.13
C GLY A 11 -4.66 -8.22 -5.95
N GLU A 12 -3.61 -8.69 -6.63
CA GLU A 12 -2.26 -8.07 -6.57
C GLU A 12 -2.30 -6.63 -7.06
N ARG A 13 -3.12 -6.35 -8.08
CA ARG A 13 -3.26 -4.98 -8.60
C ARG A 13 -3.94 -4.03 -7.61
N LYS A 14 -4.92 -4.50 -6.82
CA LYS A 14 -5.59 -3.69 -5.80
C LYS A 14 -4.57 -3.25 -4.75
N ILE A 15 -3.76 -4.19 -4.26
CA ILE A 15 -2.69 -3.91 -3.29
C ILE A 15 -1.65 -2.95 -3.87
N GLN A 16 -1.22 -3.14 -5.11
CA GLN A 16 -0.26 -2.24 -5.77
C GLN A 16 -0.78 -0.79 -5.84
N ILE A 17 -2.08 -0.60 -6.12
CA ILE A 17 -2.69 0.74 -6.14
C ILE A 17 -2.61 1.37 -4.74
N LEU A 18 -2.98 0.63 -3.69
CA LEU A 18 -2.98 1.11 -2.31
C LEU A 18 -1.55 1.43 -1.82
N GLN A 19 -0.59 0.57 -2.12
CA GLN A 19 0.84 0.81 -1.84
C GLN A 19 1.37 2.07 -2.51
N THR A 20 1.03 2.25 -3.80
CA THR A 20 1.48 3.44 -4.55
C THR A 20 0.84 4.70 -3.97
N TRP A 21 -0.43 4.64 -3.58
CA TRP A 21 -1.09 5.77 -2.96
C TRP A 21 -0.51 6.11 -1.59
N ALA A 22 -0.25 5.12 -0.73
CA ALA A 22 0.41 5.31 0.55
C ALA A 22 1.80 5.97 0.39
N LEU A 23 2.59 5.51 -0.59
CA LEU A 23 3.88 6.13 -0.91
C LEU A 23 3.72 7.59 -1.37
N MET A 24 2.75 7.86 -2.25
CA MET A 24 2.49 9.24 -2.68
C MET A 24 2.12 10.13 -1.50
N LEU A 25 1.30 9.66 -0.55
CA LEU A 25 0.94 10.43 0.65
C LEU A 25 2.17 10.73 1.51
N GLN A 26 3.09 9.77 1.66
CA GLN A 26 4.36 9.99 2.36
C GLN A 26 5.24 11.03 1.65
N GLU A 27 5.28 11.02 0.32
CA GLU A 27 6.09 11.94 -0.50
C GLU A 27 5.51 13.36 -0.58
N SER A 28 4.18 13.50 -0.51
CA SER A 28 3.48 14.76 -0.82
C SER A 28 3.20 15.67 0.39
N GLY A 29 3.49 15.21 1.62
CA GLY A 29 3.26 15.99 2.83
C GLY A 29 1.77 16.36 2.99
N ASP A 30 1.48 17.67 3.04
CA ASP A 30 0.10 18.18 3.19
C ASP A 30 -0.66 18.30 1.85
N ALA A 31 -0.02 18.01 0.72
CA ALA A 31 -0.65 18.18 -0.58
C ALA A 31 -1.69 17.07 -0.87
N ARG A 32 -2.90 17.48 -1.24
CA ARG A 32 -3.98 16.56 -1.57
C ARG A 32 -3.66 15.75 -2.83
N ILE A 33 -3.59 14.42 -2.68
CA ILE A 33 -3.47 13.51 -3.83
C ILE A 33 -4.80 13.38 -4.58
N THR A 34 -4.75 13.50 -5.91
CA THR A 34 -5.90 13.28 -6.80
C THR A 34 -5.85 11.89 -7.44
N THR A 35 -7.01 11.36 -7.81
CA THR A 35 -7.14 10.08 -8.53
C THR A 35 -6.45 10.10 -9.89
N ALA A 36 -6.46 11.25 -10.58
CA ALA A 36 -5.72 11.46 -11.81
C ALA A 36 -4.19 11.37 -11.60
N ALA A 37 -3.66 11.99 -10.54
CA ALA A 37 -2.23 11.89 -10.21
C ALA A 37 -1.82 10.46 -9.85
N LEU A 38 -2.66 9.75 -9.09
CA LEU A 38 -2.44 8.33 -8.77
C LEU A 38 -2.43 7.46 -10.02
N ALA A 39 -3.38 7.66 -10.94
CA ALA A 39 -3.45 6.94 -12.21
C ALA A 39 -2.20 7.20 -13.07
N ALA A 40 -1.75 8.45 -13.13
CA ALA A 40 -0.53 8.84 -13.83
C ALA A 40 0.73 8.17 -13.23
N ARG A 41 0.86 8.13 -11.90
CA ARG A 41 1.98 7.46 -11.22
C ARG A 41 2.04 5.95 -11.52
N LEU A 42 0.88 5.34 -11.76
CA LEU A 42 0.71 3.92 -12.10
C LEU A 42 0.73 3.62 -13.60
N SER A 43 0.89 4.64 -14.45
CA SER A 43 0.83 4.56 -15.91
C SER A 43 -0.45 3.88 -16.44
N VAL A 44 -1.61 4.26 -15.88
CA VAL A 44 -2.93 3.77 -16.30
C VAL A 44 -3.94 4.90 -16.43
N SER A 45 -5.09 4.63 -17.07
CA SER A 45 -6.22 5.56 -17.07
C SER A 45 -6.89 5.63 -15.70
N GLU A 46 -7.52 6.76 -15.37
CA GLU A 46 -8.26 6.90 -14.11
C GLU A 46 -9.42 5.89 -14.02
N ALA A 47 -10.10 5.64 -15.15
CA ALA A 47 -11.12 4.59 -15.26
C ALA A 47 -10.60 3.18 -14.91
N ALA A 48 -9.30 2.93 -15.08
CA ALA A 48 -8.69 1.66 -14.69
C ALA A 48 -8.66 1.44 -13.18
N LEU A 49 -8.55 2.50 -12.39
CA LEU A 49 -8.59 2.42 -10.94
C LEU A 49 -9.97 1.93 -10.47
N TYR A 50 -11.03 2.48 -11.06
CA TYR A 50 -12.42 2.14 -10.72
C TYR A 50 -12.82 0.70 -11.10
N ARG A 51 -12.03 -0.03 -11.88
CA ARG A 51 -12.23 -1.48 -12.05
C ARG A 51 -11.91 -2.29 -10.80
N HIS A 52 -11.14 -1.72 -9.87
CA HIS A 52 -10.75 -2.35 -8.61
C HIS A 52 -11.49 -1.78 -7.40
N PHE A 53 -12.10 -0.61 -7.54
CA PHE A 53 -12.80 0.09 -6.47
C PHE A 53 -14.13 0.63 -7.02
N ALA A 54 -15.24 0.23 -6.39
CA ALA A 54 -16.58 0.62 -6.85
C ALA A 54 -16.84 2.13 -6.78
N SER A 55 -16.10 2.85 -5.93
CA SER A 55 -16.17 4.30 -5.81
C SER A 55 -14.88 4.88 -5.24
N LYS A 56 -14.74 6.20 -5.28
CA LYS A 56 -13.64 6.90 -4.59
C LYS A 56 -13.66 6.67 -3.08
N ALA A 57 -14.85 6.62 -2.46
CA ALA A 57 -14.99 6.34 -1.03
C ALA A 57 -14.47 4.94 -0.69
N GLN A 58 -14.83 3.93 -1.48
CA GLN A 58 -14.32 2.56 -1.33
C GLN A 58 -12.80 2.46 -1.54
N MET A 59 -12.22 3.33 -2.37
CA MET A 59 -10.76 3.41 -2.52
C MET A 59 -10.10 3.95 -1.25
N VAL A 60 -10.66 5.00 -0.65
CA VAL A 60 -10.17 5.58 0.62
C VAL A 60 -10.31 4.58 1.76
N GLU A 61 -11.46 3.93 1.88
CA GLU A 61 -11.70 2.90 2.89
C GLU A 61 -10.69 1.74 2.76
N GLY A 62 -10.47 1.25 1.54
CA GLY A 62 -9.45 0.25 1.29
C GLY A 62 -8.02 0.70 1.62
N LEU A 63 -7.71 2.00 1.50
CA LEU A 63 -6.42 2.53 1.91
C LEU A 63 -6.27 2.55 3.43
N ILE A 64 -7.31 2.94 4.17
CA ILE A 64 -7.32 2.93 5.64
C ILE A 64 -7.10 1.51 6.15
N GLU A 65 -7.89 0.54 5.66
CA GLU A 65 -7.72 -0.88 6.00
C GLU A 65 -6.30 -1.38 5.70
N PHE A 66 -5.76 -1.02 4.54
CA PHE A 66 -4.40 -1.42 4.16
C PHE A 66 -3.33 -0.87 5.12
N ILE A 67 -3.47 0.38 5.57
CA ILE A 67 -2.56 1.01 6.53
C ILE A 67 -2.70 0.34 7.90
N GLU A 68 -3.93 0.12 8.37
CA GLU A 68 -4.20 -0.56 9.65
C GLU A 68 -3.56 -1.95 9.69
N GLN A 69 -3.79 -2.77 8.64
CA GLN A 69 -3.18 -4.09 8.52
C GLN A 69 -1.65 -4.03 8.51
N SER A 70 -1.07 -3.03 7.84
CA SER A 70 0.37 -2.84 7.80
C SER A 70 0.95 -2.50 9.17
N ILE A 71 0.28 -1.63 9.94
CA ILE A 71 0.69 -1.23 11.29
C ILE A 71 0.55 -2.40 12.27
N PHE A 72 -0.59 -3.09 12.30
CA PHE A 72 -0.78 -4.27 13.16
C PHE A 72 0.21 -5.38 12.81
N GLY A 73 0.48 -5.60 11.52
CA GLY A 73 1.51 -6.53 11.07
C GLY A 73 2.90 -6.18 11.62
N LEU A 74 3.27 -4.90 11.59
CA LEU A 74 4.56 -4.43 12.11
C LEU A 74 4.66 -4.58 13.64
N ILE A 75 3.60 -4.21 14.37
CA ILE A 75 3.54 -4.36 15.83
C ILE A 75 3.75 -5.83 16.22
N ASN A 76 3.01 -6.75 15.60
CA ASN A 76 3.13 -8.18 15.87
C ASN A 76 4.54 -8.72 15.58
N GLN A 77 5.21 -8.23 14.53
CA GLN A 77 6.59 -8.60 14.23
C GLN A 77 7.58 -8.09 15.28
N ILE A 78 7.37 -6.88 15.80
CA ILE A 78 8.20 -6.30 16.86
C ILE A 78 8.03 -7.12 18.16
N GLU A 79 6.79 -7.41 18.57
CA GLU A 79 6.52 -8.21 19.77
C GLU A 79 7.15 -9.60 19.68
N GLN A 80 7.06 -10.27 18.53
CA GLN A 80 7.70 -11.57 18.31
C GLN A 80 9.24 -11.49 18.41
N LYS A 81 9.86 -10.41 17.90
CA LYS A 81 11.31 -10.20 18.02
C LYS A 81 11.76 -9.95 19.46
N HIS A 82 10.95 -9.25 20.27
CA HIS A 82 11.26 -9.01 21.69
C HIS A 82 10.93 -10.20 22.60
N ALA A 83 10.14 -11.16 22.13
CA ALA A 83 9.93 -12.44 22.79
C ALA A 83 11.12 -13.40 22.62
N ASP A 84 12.02 -13.13 21.67
CA ASP A 84 13.24 -13.92 21.46
C ASP A 84 14.22 -13.73 22.64
N PRO A 85 14.56 -14.79 23.40
CA PRO A 85 15.43 -14.72 24.57
C PRO A 85 16.80 -14.07 24.30
N ILE A 86 17.30 -14.16 23.06
CA ILE A 86 18.60 -13.60 22.66
C ILE A 86 18.59 -12.06 22.74
N TRP A 87 17.45 -11.40 22.51
CA TRP A 87 17.36 -9.94 22.58
C TRP A 87 17.36 -9.37 24.00
N ARG A 88 16.97 -10.15 25.03
CA ARG A 88 17.03 -9.70 26.43
C ARG A 88 18.43 -9.70 27.04
N VAL A 89 19.34 -10.48 26.48
CA VAL A 89 20.71 -10.61 26.99
C VAL A 89 21.62 -9.51 26.43
N GLN A 90 21.27 -8.91 25.28
CA GLN A 90 22.06 -7.84 24.65
C GLN A 90 21.66 -6.42 25.09
N SER A 91 20.59 -6.26 25.86
CA SER A 91 20.10 -4.97 26.38
C SER A 91 20.54 -4.68 27.83
N ILE A 92 21.49 -5.46 28.37
CA ILE A 92 22.19 -5.26 29.65
C ILE A 92 23.65 -4.93 29.33
#